data_AF-A0A7C7XJ07-F1
#
_entry.id   AF-A0A7C7XJ07-F1
#
_cell.length_a   1.000
_cell.length_b   1.000
_cell.length_c   1.000
_cell.angle_alpha   90.00
_cell.angle_beta   90.00
_cell.angle_gamma   90.00
#
_symmetry.space_group_name_H-M   'P 1'
#
loop_
_entity.id
_entity.type
_entity.pdbx_description
1 polymer ?
#
loop_
_entity_poly.entity_id
_entity_poly.type
_entity_poly.pdbx_seq_one_letter_code
_entity_poly.pdbx_strand_id
1 'polypeptide(L)'
;AKLHHVIDFVKNIMEIEESVVVFCHHKSIHKLLHESLQEFNPAAIIGGQTDKVRQENIDNFQNGGTKLIVVGLRAGNLGINLTRAKYVIFAELDWSPA
;
A
#
# COMPACT_ATOMS: atom_id res chain seq x y z
N ALA A 1 -5.78 -16.20 -8.35
CA ALA A 1 -6.41 -15.50 -9.49
C ALA A 1 -6.45 -13.99 -9.27
N LYS A 2 -7.29 -13.45 -8.37
CA LYS A 2 -7.49 -11.99 -8.22
C LYS A 2 -6.22 -11.20 -7.86
N LEU A 3 -5.39 -11.71 -6.94
CA LEU A 3 -4.19 -10.99 -6.49
C LEU A 3 -3.13 -10.81 -7.59
N HIS A 4 -3.02 -11.78 -8.50
CA HIS A 4 -2.07 -11.67 -9.62
C HIS A 4 -2.42 -10.46 -10.51
N HIS A 5 -3.70 -10.30 -10.85
CA HIS A 5 -4.17 -9.13 -11.58
C HIS A 5 -3.95 -7.81 -10.83
N VAL A 6 -4.05 -7.81 -9.49
CA VAL A 6 -3.73 -6.63 -8.68
C VAL A 6 -2.24 -6.29 -8.80
N ILE A 7 -1.36 -7.28 -8.71
CA ILE A 7 0.08 -7.09 -8.86
C ILE A 7 0.40 -6.53 -10.25
N ASP A 8 -0.14 -7.14 -11.30
CA ASP A 8 0.10 -6.70 -12.69
C ASP A 8 -0.41 -5.27 -12.91
N PHE A 9 -1.58 -4.93 -12.37
CA PHE A 9 -2.14 -3.60 -12.47
C PHE A 9 -1.30 -2.56 -11.72
N VAL A 10 -0.80 -2.90 -10.53
CA VAL A 10 0.14 -2.03 -9.80
C VAL A 10 1.42 -1.83 -10.61
N LYS A 11 1.99 -2.91 -11.19
CA LYS A 11 3.18 -2.81 -12.05
C LYS A 11 2.98 -1.83 -13.21
N ASN A 12 1.84 -1.92 -13.91
CA ASN A 12 1.53 -0.99 -15.00
C ASN A 12 1.45 0.47 -14.54
N ILE A 13 0.91 0.74 -13.34
CA ILE A 13 0.89 2.10 -12.77
C ILE A 13 2.30 2.57 -12.40
N MET A 14 3.13 1.67 -11.87
CA MET A 14 4.52 1.97 -11.53
C MET A 14 5.36 2.28 -12.77
N GLU A 15 5.08 1.64 -13.91
CA GLU A 15 5.75 1.90 -15.20
C GLU A 15 5.47 3.31 -15.74
N ILE A 16 4.27 3.87 -15.50
CA ILE A 16 3.95 5.27 -15.84
C ILE A 16 4.38 6.25 -14.75
N GLU A 17 5.18 5.80 -13.79
CA GLU A 17 5.83 6.64 -12.77
C GLU A 17 4.89 7.33 -11.78
N GLU A 18 3.67 6.82 -11.62
CA GLU A 18 2.63 7.39 -10.75
C GLU A 18 2.65 6.80 -9.33
N SER A 19 2.20 7.58 -8.34
CA SER A 19 2.19 7.16 -6.94
C SER A 19 0.90 6.43 -6.56
N VAL A 20 1.01 5.27 -5.91
CA VAL A 20 -0.11 4.36 -5.65
C VAL A 20 -0.15 3.88 -4.20
N VAL A 21 -1.37 3.83 -3.65
CA VAL A 21 -1.68 3.23 -2.35
C VAL A 21 -2.45 1.95 -2.60
N VAL A 22 -1.98 0.84 -2.02
CA VAL A 22 -2.64 -0.46 -2.09
C VAL A 22 -3.15 -0.84 -0.71
N PHE A 23 -4.47 -0.97 -0.56
CA PHE A 23 -5.11 -1.44 0.66
C PHE A 23 -5.30 -2.95 0.62
N CYS A 24 -4.97 -3.62 1.73
CA CYS A 24 -5.27 -5.04 1.94
C CYS A 24 -5.68 -5.31 3.40
N HIS A 25 -6.33 -6.43 3.66
CA HIS A 25 -6.79 -6.81 4.99
C HIS A 25 -5.83 -7.78 5.66
N HIS A 26 -5.45 -8.84 4.96
CA HIS A 26 -4.71 -9.94 5.54
C HIS A 26 -3.20 -9.71 5.51
N LYS A 27 -2.50 -10.05 6.60
CA LYS A 27 -1.02 -9.98 6.69
C LYS A 27 -0.33 -10.85 5.64
N SER A 28 -0.93 -11.98 5.27
CA SER A 28 -0.42 -12.86 4.20
C SER A 28 -0.42 -12.16 2.84
N ILE A 29 -1.48 -11.41 2.52
CA ILE A 29 -1.58 -10.62 1.29
C ILE A 29 -0.60 -9.45 1.32
N HIS A 30 -0.46 -8.79 2.48
CA HIS A 30 0.53 -7.74 2.65
C HIS A 30 1.94 -8.23 2.35
N LYS A 31 2.34 -9.36 2.95
CA LYS A 31 3.63 -10.01 2.68
C LYS A 31 3.82 -10.35 1.20
N LEU A 32 2.80 -10.96 0.58
CA LEU A 32 2.87 -11.36 -0.83
C LEU A 32 2.96 -10.16 -1.78
N LEU A 33 2.26 -9.07 -1.49
CA LEU A 33 2.38 -7.81 -2.24
C LEU A 33 3.80 -7.23 -2.10
N HIS A 34 4.34 -7.20 -0.89
CA HIS A 34 5.72 -6.74 -0.67
C HIS A 34 6.76 -7.57 -1.41
N GLU A 35 6.65 -8.90 -1.39
CA GLU A 35 7.57 -9.79 -2.09
C GLU A 35 7.45 -9.66 -3.61
N SER A 36 6.22 -9.55 -4.12
CA SER A 36 5.95 -9.48 -5.57
C SER A 36 6.29 -8.13 -6.20
N LEU A 37 6.30 -7.07 -5.39
CA LEU A 37 6.52 -5.67 -5.81
C LEU A 37 7.82 -5.09 -5.22
N GLN A 38 8.71 -5.95 -4.72
CA GLN A 38 9.95 -5.54 -4.02
C GLN A 38 10.84 -4.61 -4.86
N GLU A 39 10.82 -4.77 -6.19
CA GLU A 39 11.57 -3.95 -7.15
C GLU A 39 11.23 -2.45 -7.07
N PHE A 40 10.03 -2.11 -6.58
CA PHE A 40 9.57 -0.74 -6.42
C PHE A 40 9.80 -0.18 -5.01
N ASN A 41 10.48 -0.93 -4.13
CA ASN A 41 10.74 -0.55 -2.74
C ASN A 41 9.47 -0.05 -2.00
N PRO A 42 8.42 -0.88 -1.88
CA PRO A 42 7.15 -0.49 -1.27
C PRO A 42 7.32 -0.09 0.20
N ALA A 43 6.72 1.04 0.60
CA ALA A 43 6.51 1.38 2.01
C ALA A 43 5.37 0.53 2.60
N ALA A 44 5.38 0.36 3.93
CA ALA A 44 4.44 -0.51 4.63
C ALA A 44 3.76 0.18 5.82
N ILE A 45 2.44 0.08 5.90
CA ILE A 45 1.68 0.38 7.11
C ILE A 45 0.89 -0.86 7.54
N ILE A 46 1.36 -1.54 8.58
CA ILE A 46 0.81 -2.79 9.11
C ILE A 46 0.49 -2.61 10.60
N GLY A 47 -0.61 -3.22 11.05
CA GLY A 47 -0.92 -3.26 12.48
C GLY A 47 0.16 -3.96 13.31
N GLY A 48 0.55 -3.33 14.42
CA GLY A 48 1.60 -3.80 15.34
C GLY A 48 2.95 -3.12 15.16
N GLN A 49 3.10 -2.20 14.20
CA GLN A 49 4.26 -1.31 14.10
C GLN A 49 4.23 -0.23 15.19
N THR A 50 5.40 0.28 15.57
CA THR A 50 5.51 1.48 16.40
C THR A 50 5.12 2.72 15.60
N ASP A 51 4.66 3.78 16.28
CA ASP A 51 4.29 5.04 15.63
C ASP A 51 5.45 5.65 14.83
N LYS A 52 6.68 5.51 15.35
CA LYS A 52 7.89 5.95 14.64
C LYS A 52 8.07 5.25 13.29
N VAL A 53 8.04 3.92 13.27
CA VAL A 53 8.20 3.14 12.03
C VAL A 53 7.06 3.43 11.05
N ARG A 54 5.84 3.57 11.57
CA ARG A 54 4.68 3.94 10.77
C ARG A 54 4.88 5.33 10.14
N GLN A 55 5.31 6.32 10.90
CA GLN A 55 5.54 7.68 10.41
C GLN A 55 6.67 7.73 9.38
N GLU A 56 7.77 7.01 9.61
CA GLU A 56 8.88 6.91 8.64
C GLU A 56 8.40 6.36 7.29
N ASN A 57 7.52 5.37 7.27
CA ASN A 57 6.94 4.84 6.03
C ASN A 57 6.00 5.84 5.35
N ILE A 58 5.20 6.57 6.12
CA ILE A 58 4.33 7.65 5.61
C ILE A 58 5.19 8.74 4.96
N ASP A 59 6.23 9.20 5.66
CA ASP A 59 7.12 10.25 5.19
C ASP A 59 7.90 9.81 3.95
N ASN A 60 8.40 8.57 3.93
CA ASN A 60 9.08 8.01 2.77
C ASN A 60 8.20 8.03 1.51
N PHE A 61 6.93 7.64 1.65
CA PHE A 61 5.98 7.72 0.55
C PHE A 61 5.67 9.18 0.17
N GLN A 62 5.32 10.03 1.13
CA GLN A 62 4.89 11.41 0.86
C GLN A 62 6.00 12.27 0.23
N ASN A 63 7.24 12.09 0.69
CA ASN A 63 8.42 12.78 0.15
C ASN A 63 8.90 12.20 -1.19
N GLY A 64 8.33 11.07 -1.64
CA GLY A 64 8.68 10.45 -2.91
C GLY A 64 9.93 9.56 -2.88
N GLY A 65 10.39 9.15 -1.70
CA GLY A 65 11.42 8.12 -1.57
C GLY A 65 10.92 6.72 -2.01
N THR A 66 9.61 6.52 -2.02
CA THR A 66 8.94 5.46 -2.79
C THR A 66 7.62 5.97 -3.38
N LYS A 67 7.20 5.38 -4.50
CA LYS A 67 5.92 5.67 -5.16
C LYS A 67 4.83 4.65 -4.81
N LEU A 68 5.16 3.62 -4.03
CA LEU A 68 4.23 2.55 -3.67
C LEU A 68 4.16 2.42 -2.15
N ILE A 69 2.95 2.38 -1.60
CA ILE A 69 2.72 2.06 -0.20
C ILE A 69 1.59 1.04 -0.05
N VAL A 70 1.83 0.00 0.75
CA VAL A 70 0.85 -1.04 1.06
C VAL A 70 0.32 -0.84 2.49
N VAL A 71 -0.98 -0.61 2.61
CA VAL A 71 -1.64 -0.21 3.86
C VAL A 71 -2.66 -1.26 4.29
N GLY A 72 -2.55 -1.71 5.54
CA GLY A 72 -3.58 -2.54 6.16
C GLY A 72 -4.87 -1.74 6.37
N LEU A 73 -6.04 -2.25 5.95
CA LEU A 73 -7.33 -1.57 6.10
C LEU A 73 -7.61 -1.08 7.53
N ARG A 74 -7.35 -1.93 8.52
CA ARG A 74 -7.52 -1.57 9.94
C ARG A 74 -6.54 -0.50 10.43
N ALA A 75 -5.35 -0.43 9.82
CA ALA A 75 -4.34 0.56 10.16
C ALA A 75 -4.64 1.92 9.49
N GLY A 76 -5.32 1.92 8.34
CA GLY A 76 -5.74 3.10 7.58
C GLY A 76 -6.86 3.91 8.25
N ASN A 77 -7.75 3.26 9.01
CA ASN A 77 -8.87 3.90 9.73
C ASN A 77 -8.44 4.86 10.86
N LEU A 78 -7.14 5.01 11.09
CA LEU A 78 -6.55 5.92 12.07
C LEU A 78 -6.29 7.34 11.51
N GLY A 79 -6.89 7.72 10.38
CA GLY A 79 -6.78 9.07 9.82
C GLY A 79 -5.43 9.36 9.16
N ILE A 80 -4.96 8.48 8.27
CA ILE A 80 -3.71 8.68 7.54
C ILE A 80 -3.96 9.57 6.33
N ASN A 81 -3.14 10.61 6.17
CA ASN A 81 -3.19 11.48 5.00
C ASN A 81 -2.06 11.13 4.01
N LEU A 82 -2.42 10.51 2.89
CA LEU A 82 -1.50 10.06 1.82
C LEU A 82 -1.71 10.87 0.53
N THR A 83 -1.63 12.19 0.63
CA THR A 83 -1.92 13.16 -0.46
C THR A 83 -1.10 12.99 -1.73
N ARG A 84 0.10 12.40 -1.68
CA ARG A 84 0.89 12.10 -2.88
C ARG A 84 0.23 11.06 -3.78
N ALA A 85 -0.65 10.22 -3.24
CA ALA A 85 -1.31 9.15 -3.97
C ALA A 85 -2.12 9.70 -5.15
N LYS A 86 -1.88 9.12 -6.32
CA LYS A 86 -2.62 9.38 -7.56
C LYS A 86 -3.62 8.26 -7.82
N TYR A 87 -3.26 7.05 -7.42
CA TYR A 87 -4.12 5.88 -7.48
C TYR A 87 -4.31 5.27 -6.10
N VAL A 88 -5.51 4.76 -5.87
CA VAL A 88 -5.88 3.97 -4.68
C VAL A 88 -6.48 2.66 -5.16
N ILE A 89 -5.91 1.55 -4.70
CA ILE A 89 -6.32 0.20 -5.09
C ILE A 89 -6.70 -0.56 -3.82
N PHE A 90 -7.85 -1.22 -3.85
CA PHE A 90 -8.26 -2.18 -2.83
C PHE A 90 -7.96 -3.59 -3.34
N ALA A 91 -6.84 -4.17 -2.90
CA ALA A 91 -6.46 -5.55 -3.24
C ALA A 91 -7.45 -6.55 -2.64
N GLU A 92 -7.96 -6.21 -1.45
CA GLU A 92 -9.01 -6.91 -0.74
C GLU A 92 -10.07 -5.89 -0.34
N LEU A 93 -11.34 -6.20 -0.62
CA LEU A 93 -12.46 -5.45 -0.05
C LEU A 93 -12.88 -6.21 1.20
N ASP A 94 -12.84 -5.55 2.35
CA ASP A 94 -13.60 -6.03 3.51
C ASP A 94 -15.08 -5.82 3.16
N TRP A 95 -15.94 -6.80 3.42
CA TRP A 95 -17.38 -6.56 3.30
C TRP A 95 -17.77 -5.62 4.44
N SER A 96 -17.76 -4.33 4.15
CA SER A 96 -18.35 -3.29 4.98
C SER A 96 -19.07 -2.34 4.03
N PRO A 97 -20.40 -2.22 4.11
CA PRO A 97 -21.10 -1.15 3.43
C PRO A 97 -20.66 0.16 4.11
N ALA A 98 -19.85 0.96 3.41
CA ALA A 98 -19.62 2.35 3.76
C ALA A 98 -20.57 3.22 2.93
#